data_AF-A0A832BWR8-F1
#
_entry.id   AF-A0A832BWR8-F1
#
_cell.length_a   1.000
_cell.length_b   1.000
_cell.length_c   1.000
_cell.angle_alpha   90.00
_cell.angle_beta   90.00
_cell.angle_gamma   90.00
#
_symmetry.space_group_name_H-M   'P 1'
#
loop_
_entity.id
_entity.type
_entity.pdbx_description
1 polymer ?
#
loop_
_entity_poly.entity_id
_entity_poly.type
_entity_poly.pdbx_seq_one_letter_code
_entity_poly.pdbx_strand_id
1 'polypeptide(L)'
;MSLSGLLESQRVQSEVEEFKRWVRQYGLFAFSYEQSKIVTRTAWLARVMLDEGYRMFPGREEELRGFVASEIVKLVEELGIPREAVVRGDLHGTRSDVLNVLLEVYPNVQQTDRPSLARILEAEVEAGRQAKPAVVAVSPLSPRGGGDVRYLLALLAVFLASAAIVVLLSFL
;
A
#
# COMPACT_ATOMS: atom_id res chain seq x y z
N MET A 1 32.99 -3.16 18.16
CA MET A 1 31.99 -2.12 17.86
C MET A 1 30.61 -2.76 17.99
N SER A 2 29.69 -2.14 18.75
CA SER A 2 28.32 -2.66 18.91
C SER A 2 27.55 -2.53 17.60
N LEU A 3 26.65 -3.47 17.30
CA LEU A 3 25.75 -3.40 16.13
C LEU A 3 24.80 -2.20 16.22
N SER A 4 24.56 -1.67 17.43
CA SER A 4 23.76 -0.46 17.66
C SER A 4 24.25 0.76 16.89
N GLY A 5 25.54 0.83 16.55
CA GLY A 5 26.07 1.90 15.69
C GLY A 5 25.42 1.96 14.31
N LEU A 6 24.78 0.88 13.84
CA LEU A 6 23.96 0.89 12.62
C LEU A 6 22.83 1.93 12.70
N LEU A 7 22.18 2.04 13.85
CA LEU A 7 21.03 2.93 14.07
C LEU A 7 21.45 4.42 14.12
N GLU A 8 22.75 4.68 14.22
CA GLU A 8 23.34 6.01 14.15
C GLU A 8 23.66 6.45 12.71
N SER A 9 23.61 5.52 11.73
CA SER A 9 23.80 5.88 10.32
C SER A 9 22.70 6.83 9.85
N GLN A 10 23.09 7.98 9.29
CA GLN A 10 22.17 8.98 8.75
C GLN A 10 21.21 8.37 7.71
N ARG A 11 21.71 7.43 6.89
CA ARG A 11 20.90 6.75 5.89
C ARG A 11 19.81 5.90 6.55
N VAL A 12 20.18 5.10 7.56
CA VAL A 12 19.24 4.26 8.29
C VAL A 12 18.21 5.11 9.03
N GLN A 13 18.65 6.18 9.72
CA GLN A 13 17.74 7.08 10.43
C GLN A 13 16.71 7.73 9.50
N SER A 14 17.15 8.19 8.32
CA SER A 14 16.25 8.79 7.34
C SER A 14 15.17 7.81 6.89
N GLU A 15 15.54 6.57 6.59
CA GLU A 15 14.58 5.53 6.16
C GLU A 15 13.65 5.08 7.29
N VAL A 16 14.15 4.99 8.53
CA VAL A 16 13.33 4.70 9.70
C VAL A 16 12.27 5.79 9.89
N GLU A 17 12.64 7.07 9.80
CA GLU A 17 11.70 8.18 9.94
C GLU A 17 10.71 8.27 8.78
N GLU A 18 11.13 7.97 7.55
CA GLU A 18 10.22 7.85 6.41
C GLU A 18 9.22 6.70 6.62
N PHE A 19 9.69 5.54 7.06
CA PHE A 19 8.84 4.39 7.37
C PHE A 19 7.81 4.73 8.45
N LYS A 20 8.23 5.34 9.57
CA LYS A 20 7.33 5.81 10.64
C LYS A 20 6.28 6.77 10.09
N ARG A 21 6.69 7.74 9.27
CA ARG A 21 5.76 8.72 8.67
C ARG A 21 4.73 8.03 7.78
N TRP A 22 5.19 7.11 6.93
CA TRP A 22 4.31 6.35 6.04
C TRP A 22 3.32 5.48 6.82
N VAL A 23 3.77 4.77 7.85
CA VAL A 23 2.89 3.93 8.69
C VAL A 23 1.88 4.79 9.46
N ARG A 24 2.27 5.94 10.00
CA ARG A 24 1.32 6.86 10.66
C ARG A 24 0.24 7.37 9.71
N GLN A 25 0.60 7.61 8.45
CA GLN A 25 -0.33 8.16 7.46
C GLN A 25 -1.22 7.08 6.82
N TYR A 26 -0.68 5.89 6.56
CA TYR A 26 -1.32 4.87 5.73
C TYR A 26 -1.42 3.49 6.37
N GLY A 27 -0.79 3.27 7.53
CA GLY A 27 -0.60 1.94 8.13
C GLY A 27 -1.90 1.20 8.42
N LEU A 28 -2.91 1.87 8.99
CA LEU A 28 -4.21 1.24 9.26
C LEU A 28 -4.92 0.80 7.97
N PHE A 29 -4.89 1.66 6.94
CA PHE A 29 -5.47 1.36 5.64
C PHE A 29 -4.72 0.19 4.98
N ALA A 30 -3.39 0.28 4.92
CA ALA A 30 -2.55 -0.76 4.35
C ALA A 30 -2.75 -2.10 5.08
N PHE A 31 -2.83 -2.11 6.40
CA PHE A 31 -3.07 -3.34 7.16
C PHE A 31 -4.44 -3.96 6.84
N SER A 32 -5.46 -3.13 6.72
CA SER A 32 -6.85 -3.59 6.51
C SER A 32 -7.10 -4.08 5.09
N TYR A 33 -6.50 -3.44 4.09
CA TYR A 33 -6.85 -3.65 2.68
C TYR A 33 -5.69 -4.15 1.81
N GLU A 34 -4.46 -3.73 2.09
CA GLU A 34 -3.29 -4.00 1.25
C GLU A 34 -2.05 -4.39 2.06
N GLN A 35 -2.12 -5.49 2.82
CA GLN A 35 -1.03 -5.93 3.70
C GLN A 35 0.31 -6.06 2.97
N SER A 36 0.29 -6.42 1.68
CA SER A 36 1.50 -6.53 0.85
C SER A 36 2.28 -5.22 0.73
N LYS A 37 1.64 -4.06 0.91
CA LYS A 37 2.32 -2.75 0.97
C LYS A 37 3.12 -2.58 2.25
N ILE A 38 2.59 -3.05 3.38
CA ILE A 38 3.34 -3.04 4.64
C ILE A 38 4.58 -3.91 4.49
N VAL A 39 4.42 -5.14 4.00
CA VAL A 39 5.52 -6.07 3.79
C VAL A 39 6.57 -5.49 2.84
N THR A 40 6.15 -4.92 1.70
CA THR A 40 7.06 -4.27 0.74
C THR A 40 7.83 -3.10 1.35
N ARG A 41 7.18 -2.27 2.17
CA ARG A 41 7.83 -1.14 2.84
C ARG A 41 8.81 -1.61 3.90
N THR A 42 8.46 -2.65 4.65
CA THR A 42 9.38 -3.29 5.61
C THR A 42 10.57 -3.94 4.88
N ALA A 43 10.36 -4.54 3.71
CA ALA A 43 11.42 -5.15 2.90
C ALA A 43 12.45 -4.11 2.45
N TRP A 44 11.98 -2.93 2.05
CA TRP A 44 12.85 -1.81 1.71
C TRP A 44 13.70 -1.36 2.90
N LEU A 45 13.07 -1.14 4.06
CA LEU A 45 13.77 -0.76 5.28
C LEU A 45 14.84 -1.79 5.67
N ALA A 46 14.46 -3.08 5.70
CA ALA A 46 15.37 -4.19 5.98
C ALA A 46 16.55 -4.21 5.01
N ARG A 47 16.31 -4.02 3.71
CA ARG A 47 17.37 -3.95 2.70
C ARG A 47 18.34 -2.81 3.00
N VAL A 48 17.85 -1.60 3.30
CA VAL A 48 18.74 -0.47 3.60
C VAL A 48 19.57 -0.74 4.85
N MET A 49 18.94 -1.25 5.91
CA MET A 49 19.64 -1.59 7.16
C MET A 49 20.72 -2.66 6.94
N LEU A 50 20.42 -3.72 6.16
CA LEU A 50 21.40 -4.76 5.83
C LEU A 50 22.53 -4.23 4.93
N ASP A 51 22.19 -3.48 3.88
CA ASP A 51 23.19 -2.93 2.95
C ASP A 51 24.14 -1.96 3.66
N GLU A 52 23.65 -1.19 4.62
CA GLU A 52 24.45 -0.31 5.47
C GLU A 52 25.28 -1.11 6.48
N GLY A 53 24.66 -2.06 7.17
CA GLY A 53 25.33 -2.84 8.19
C GLY A 53 26.41 -3.76 7.64
N TYR A 54 26.24 -4.36 6.46
CA TYR A 54 27.30 -5.15 5.81
C TYR A 54 28.52 -4.30 5.46
N ARG A 55 28.33 -3.00 5.15
CA ARG A 55 29.44 -2.07 4.92
C ARG A 55 30.14 -1.68 6.23
N MET A 56 29.38 -1.51 7.31
CA MET A 56 29.91 -1.09 8.62
C MET A 56 30.53 -2.24 9.43
N PHE A 57 30.04 -3.47 9.25
CA PHE A 57 30.37 -4.64 10.07
C PHE A 57 30.69 -5.86 9.20
N PRO A 58 31.76 -5.83 8.38
CA PRO A 58 32.13 -6.95 7.52
C PRO A 58 32.42 -8.22 8.35
N GLY A 59 31.90 -9.37 7.92
CA GLY A 59 32.09 -10.66 8.57
C GLY A 59 31.14 -10.95 9.74
N ARG A 60 30.13 -10.10 9.97
CA ARG A 60 29.10 -10.27 11.02
C ARG A 60 27.69 -10.36 10.44
N GLU A 61 27.55 -10.88 9.22
CA GLU A 61 26.32 -10.86 8.44
C GLU A 61 25.17 -11.60 9.12
N GLU A 62 25.47 -12.73 9.79
CA GLU A 62 24.46 -13.51 10.50
C GLU A 62 23.92 -12.78 11.74
N GLU A 63 24.81 -12.26 12.59
CA GLU A 63 24.44 -11.46 13.75
C GLU A 63 23.68 -10.19 13.33
N LEU A 64 24.08 -9.57 12.22
CA LEU A 64 23.43 -8.38 11.69
C LEU A 64 21.99 -8.67 11.24
N ARG A 65 21.72 -9.81 10.61
CA ARG A 65 20.35 -10.18 10.21
C ARG A 65 19.43 -10.27 11.41
N GLY A 66 19.83 -11.00 12.45
CA GLY A 66 19.03 -11.13 13.68
C GLY A 66 18.85 -9.78 14.39
N PHE A 67 19.89 -8.94 14.41
CA PHE A 67 19.80 -7.59 14.94
C PHE A 67 18.78 -6.73 14.16
N VAL A 68 18.89 -6.69 12.83
CA VAL A 68 17.97 -5.92 11.97
C VAL A 68 16.54 -6.42 12.12
N ALA A 69 16.31 -7.73 12.15
CA ALA A 69 14.99 -8.29 12.37
C ALA A 69 14.40 -7.86 13.72
N SER A 70 15.17 -7.99 14.81
CA SER A 70 14.75 -7.53 16.15
C SER A 70 14.40 -6.04 16.18
N GLU A 71 15.22 -5.18 15.58
CA GLU A 71 14.95 -3.74 15.57
C GLU A 71 13.72 -3.37 14.75
N ILE A 72 13.49 -4.06 13.63
CA ILE A 72 12.28 -3.86 12.83
C ILE A 72 11.05 -4.38 13.56
N VAL A 73 11.13 -5.53 14.25
CA VAL A 73 10.03 -6.05 15.08
C VAL A 73 9.61 -5.02 16.11
N LYS A 74 10.55 -4.48 16.89
CA LYS A 74 10.27 -3.42 17.87
C LYS A 74 9.59 -2.23 17.21
N LEU A 75 10.13 -1.77 16.08
CA LEU A 75 9.61 -0.61 15.37
C LEU A 75 8.16 -0.82 14.89
N VAL A 76 7.85 -1.98 14.30
CA VAL A 76 6.49 -2.24 13.79
C VAL A 76 5.49 -2.42 14.93
N GLU A 77 5.91 -3.03 16.04
CA GLU A 77 5.08 -3.18 17.25
C GLU A 77 4.83 -1.83 17.93
N GLU A 78 5.84 -0.97 18.04
CA GLU A 78 5.71 0.42 18.54
C GLU A 78 4.74 1.25 17.69
N LEU A 79 4.69 0.97 16.39
CA LEU A 79 3.77 1.62 15.44
C LEU A 79 2.38 0.97 15.43
N GLY A 80 2.13 -0.05 16.26
CA GLY A 80 0.84 -0.71 16.40
C GLY A 80 0.47 -1.63 15.24
N ILE A 81 1.45 -2.10 14.45
CA ILE A 81 1.20 -3.08 13.39
C ILE A 81 1.14 -4.48 14.03
N PRO A 82 0.01 -5.19 13.96
CA PRO A 82 -0.11 -6.54 14.51
C PRO A 82 0.58 -7.55 13.59
N ARG A 83 1.88 -7.74 13.78
CA ARG A 83 2.75 -8.51 12.87
C ARG A 83 2.26 -9.95 12.61
N GLU A 84 1.66 -10.59 13.60
CA GLU A 84 1.08 -11.95 13.48
C GLU A 84 -0.14 -12.00 12.55
N ALA A 85 -0.85 -10.88 12.38
CA ALA A 85 -2.02 -10.78 11.52
C ALA A 85 -1.67 -10.39 10.07
N VAL A 86 -0.40 -10.10 9.79
CA VAL A 86 0.09 -9.84 8.43
C VAL A 86 0.36 -11.18 7.74
N VAL A 87 -0.49 -11.52 6.78
CA VAL A 87 -0.48 -12.83 6.10
C VAL A 87 -0.20 -12.73 4.60
N ARG A 88 -0.33 -11.55 3.98
CA ARG A 88 -0.12 -11.34 2.54
C ARG A 88 1.05 -10.39 2.28
N GLY A 89 2.02 -10.85 1.49
CA GLY A 89 3.22 -10.10 1.07
C GLY A 89 3.54 -10.28 -0.41
N ASP A 90 4.10 -9.26 -1.06
CA ASP A 90 4.70 -9.43 -2.39
C ASP A 90 6.19 -9.79 -2.19
N LEU A 91 6.48 -11.09 -2.04
CA LEU A 91 7.80 -11.61 -1.66
C LEU A 91 8.67 -11.97 -2.88
N HIS A 92 8.06 -12.21 -4.04
CA HIS A 92 8.76 -12.60 -5.25
C HIS A 92 9.85 -11.60 -5.65
N GLY A 93 11.04 -12.11 -5.98
CA GLY A 93 12.21 -11.27 -6.33
C GLY A 93 12.91 -10.60 -5.14
N THR A 94 12.46 -10.84 -3.90
CA THR A 94 13.13 -10.35 -2.70
C THR A 94 14.45 -11.09 -2.48
N ARG A 95 15.50 -10.35 -2.15
CA ARG A 95 16.82 -10.91 -1.83
C ARG A 95 16.72 -11.85 -0.61
N SER A 96 17.41 -12.98 -0.63
CA SER A 96 17.22 -14.05 0.37
C SER A 96 17.45 -13.61 1.82
N ASP A 97 18.42 -12.74 2.07
CA ASP A 97 18.68 -12.18 3.40
C ASP A 97 17.56 -11.25 3.89
N VAL A 98 17.01 -10.42 3.00
CA VAL A 98 15.83 -9.59 3.27
C VAL A 98 14.61 -10.45 3.52
N LEU A 99 14.43 -11.52 2.74
CA LEU A 99 13.33 -12.47 2.94
C LEU A 99 13.42 -13.12 4.33
N ASN A 100 14.61 -13.54 4.78
CA ASN A 100 14.78 -14.10 6.12
C ASN A 100 14.37 -13.10 7.21
N VAL A 101 14.81 -11.83 7.09
CA VAL A 101 14.38 -10.77 8.00
C VAL A 101 12.86 -10.56 7.96
N LEU A 102 12.24 -10.57 6.78
CA LEU A 102 10.80 -10.41 6.65
C LEU A 102 10.01 -11.54 7.31
N LEU A 103 10.49 -12.79 7.20
CA LEU A 103 9.85 -13.94 7.82
C LEU A 103 10.01 -13.94 9.35
N GLU A 104 11.07 -13.33 9.88
CA GLU A 104 11.18 -13.08 11.32
C GLU A 104 10.23 -11.96 11.79
N VAL A 105 10.09 -10.89 10.99
CA VAL A 105 9.21 -9.77 11.32
C VAL A 105 7.73 -10.18 11.20
N TYR A 106 7.34 -10.86 10.12
CA TYR A 106 5.97 -11.29 9.83
C TYR A 106 5.92 -12.81 9.63
N PRO A 107 5.81 -13.61 10.70
CA PRO A 107 5.99 -15.06 10.62
C PRO A 107 4.91 -15.79 9.79
N ASN A 108 3.74 -15.18 9.63
CA ASN A 108 2.62 -15.77 8.87
C ASN A 108 2.52 -15.23 7.43
N VAL A 109 3.47 -14.40 6.99
CA VAL A 109 3.41 -13.80 5.66
C VAL A 109 3.65 -14.83 4.57
N GLN A 110 2.80 -14.83 3.57
CA GLN A 110 2.92 -15.66 2.38
C GLN A 110 2.89 -14.79 1.13
N GLN A 111 3.43 -15.32 0.03
CA GLN A 111 3.34 -14.69 -1.27
C GLN A 111 1.86 -14.44 -1.61
N THR A 112 1.54 -13.21 -1.98
CA THR A 112 0.20 -12.87 -2.45
C THR A 112 -0.03 -13.58 -3.78
N ASP A 113 -1.02 -14.46 -3.79
CA ASP A 113 -1.52 -15.05 -5.02
C ASP A 113 -2.26 -13.99 -5.82
N ARG A 114 -1.58 -13.44 -6.83
CA ARG A 114 -2.25 -12.60 -7.83
C ARG A 114 -2.80 -13.53 -8.91
N PRO A 115 -4.13 -13.55 -9.15
CA PRO A 115 -4.66 -14.30 -10.27
C PRO A 115 -4.00 -13.78 -11.55
N SER A 116 -3.60 -14.70 -12.42
CA SER A 116 -3.06 -14.33 -13.73
C SER A 116 -4.10 -13.53 -14.50
N LEU A 117 -3.66 -12.66 -15.41
CA LEU A 117 -4.59 -11.93 -16.29
C LEU A 117 -5.54 -12.89 -17.02
N ALA A 118 -5.05 -14.07 -17.42
CA ALA A 118 -5.87 -15.13 -17.99
C ALA A 118 -6.98 -15.59 -17.03
N ARG A 119 -6.67 -15.83 -15.75
CA ARG A 119 -7.67 -16.19 -14.73
C ARG A 119 -8.67 -15.07 -14.45
N ILE A 120 -8.23 -13.81 -14.48
CA ILE A 120 -9.13 -12.66 -14.33
C ILE A 120 -10.10 -12.61 -15.52
N LEU A 121 -9.57 -12.74 -16.74
CA LEU A 121 -10.38 -12.75 -17.97
C LEU A 121 -11.33 -13.96 -18.02
N GLU A 122 -10.88 -15.15 -17.62
CA GLU A 122 -11.73 -16.34 -17.51
C GLU A 122 -12.86 -16.13 -16.51
N ALA A 123 -12.56 -15.57 -15.33
CA ALA A 123 -13.56 -15.25 -14.32
C ALA A 123 -14.55 -14.17 -14.78
N GLU A 124 -14.10 -13.14 -15.51
CA GLU A 124 -14.99 -12.13 -16.14
C GLU A 124 -15.88 -12.74 -17.23
N VAL A 125 -15.33 -13.64 -18.04
CA VAL A 125 -16.08 -14.37 -19.08
C VAL A 125 -17.09 -15.32 -18.43
N GLU A 126 -16.74 -16.03 -17.37
CA GLU A 126 -17.65 -16.90 -16.63
C GLU A 126 -18.72 -16.13 -15.86
N ALA A 127 -18.37 -15.01 -15.22
CA ALA A 127 -19.34 -14.11 -14.61
C ALA A 127 -20.30 -13.52 -15.66
N GLY A 128 -19.79 -13.16 -16.85
CA GLY A 128 -20.59 -12.73 -18.00
C GLY A 128 -21.45 -13.84 -18.61
N ARG A 129 -21.05 -15.12 -18.50
CA ARG A 129 -21.84 -16.29 -18.93
C ARG A 129 -22.91 -16.70 -17.91
N GLN A 130 -22.67 -16.50 -16.61
CA GLN A 130 -23.64 -16.75 -15.54
C GLN A 130 -24.64 -15.61 -15.36
N ALA A 131 -24.33 -14.42 -15.85
CA ALA A 131 -25.34 -13.41 -16.13
C ALA A 131 -26.26 -13.97 -17.22
N LYS A 132 -27.35 -14.64 -16.80
CA LYS A 132 -28.48 -14.94 -17.70
C LYS A 132 -28.72 -13.70 -18.54
N PRO A 133 -28.91 -13.82 -19.87
CA PRO A 133 -29.41 -12.68 -20.62
C PRO A 133 -30.74 -12.34 -19.99
N ALA A 134 -30.77 -11.29 -19.17
CA ALA A 134 -32.00 -10.55 -18.99
C ALA A 134 -32.31 -10.12 -20.42
N VAL A 135 -33.25 -10.82 -21.05
CA VAL A 135 -33.96 -10.28 -22.20
C VAL A 135 -34.57 -9.01 -21.64
N VAL A 136 -33.83 -7.91 -21.76
CA VAL A 136 -34.34 -6.58 -21.55
C VAL A 136 -35.34 -6.44 -22.69
N ALA A 137 -36.58 -6.85 -22.42
CA ALA A 137 -37.71 -6.28 -23.11
C ALA A 137 -37.51 -4.78 -22.93
N VAL A 138 -37.05 -4.12 -23.99
CA VAL A 138 -37.04 -2.67 -24.07
C VAL A 138 -38.51 -2.29 -24.08
N SER A 139 -39.11 -2.22 -22.89
CA SER A 139 -40.36 -1.54 -22.69
C SER A 139 -40.11 -0.10 -23.13
N PRO A 140 -40.86 0.44 -24.09
CA PRO A 140 -40.76 1.85 -24.42
C PRO A 140 -41.05 2.62 -23.12
N LEU A 141 -40.03 3.32 -22.62
CA LEU A 141 -40.17 4.17 -21.44
C LEU A 141 -41.24 5.21 -21.73
N SER A 142 -42.38 5.06 -21.06
CA SER A 142 -43.33 6.14 -20.85
C SER A 142 -42.60 7.33 -20.21
N PRO A 143 -42.74 8.56 -20.74
CA PRO A 143 -42.03 9.71 -20.24
C PRO A 143 -42.65 10.15 -18.92
N ARG A 144 -41.89 10.03 -17.82
CA ARG A 144 -42.23 10.65 -16.53
C ARG A 144 -41.17 11.71 -16.24
N GLY A 145 -41.58 12.97 -16.38
CA GLY A 145 -40.70 14.13 -16.48
C GLY A 145 -40.09 14.65 -15.17
N GLY A 146 -39.19 15.61 -15.36
CA GLY A 146 -38.94 16.69 -14.39
C GLY A 146 -37.59 16.72 -13.67
N GLY A 147 -36.67 15.78 -13.90
CA GLY A 147 -35.39 15.71 -13.18
C GLY A 147 -34.22 16.47 -13.84
N ASP A 148 -33.99 16.25 -15.14
CA ASP A 148 -32.69 16.56 -15.75
C ASP A 148 -32.37 18.05 -15.92
N VAL A 149 -33.39 18.90 -16.11
CA VAL A 149 -33.17 20.34 -16.29
C VAL A 149 -32.64 21.02 -15.02
N ARG A 150 -33.02 20.50 -13.84
CA ARG A 150 -32.56 21.04 -12.55
C ARG A 150 -31.08 20.75 -12.31
N TYR A 151 -30.61 19.57 -12.71
CA TYR A 151 -29.20 19.20 -12.60
C TYR A 151 -28.33 19.98 -13.58
N LEU A 152 -28.81 20.19 -14.81
CA LEU A 152 -28.14 21.04 -15.79
C LEU A 152 -28.04 22.50 -15.32
N LEU A 153 -29.11 23.05 -14.75
CA LEU A 153 -29.13 24.41 -14.19
C LEU A 153 -28.20 24.54 -12.97
N ALA A 154 -28.15 23.53 -12.09
CA ALA A 154 -27.24 23.52 -10.95
C ALA A 154 -25.78 23.50 -11.40
N LEU A 155 -25.45 22.68 -12.41
CA LEU A 155 -24.09 22.62 -12.97
C LEU A 155 -23.66 23.98 -13.54
N LEU A 156 -24.56 24.61 -14.29
CA LEU A 156 -24.31 25.90 -14.94
C LEU A 156 -24.14 27.04 -13.91
N ALA A 157 -24.90 27.00 -12.80
CA ALA A 157 -24.74 27.94 -11.70
C ALA A 157 -23.39 27.80 -10.98
N VAL A 158 -22.90 26.56 -10.78
CA VAL A 158 -21.57 26.31 -10.19
C VAL A 158 -20.45 26.84 -11.09
N PHE A 159 -20.55 26.63 -12.40
CA PHE A 159 -19.56 27.17 -13.35
C PHE A 159 -19.53 28.70 -13.34
N LEU A 160 -20.70 29.36 -13.31
CA LEU A 160 -20.79 30.81 -13.25
C LEU A 160 -20.26 31.40 -11.93
N ALA A 161 -20.58 30.76 -10.80
CA ALA A 161 -20.07 31.18 -9.50
C ALA A 161 -18.53 31.05 -9.42
N SER A 162 -18.00 29.96 -9.96
CA SER A 162 -16.55 29.72 -10.01
C SER A 162 -15.84 30.77 -10.88
N ALA A 163 -16.40 31.10 -12.05
CA ALA A 163 -15.85 32.13 -12.92
C ALA A 163 -15.88 33.52 -12.26
N ALA A 164 -16.97 33.86 -11.55
CA ALA A 164 -17.09 35.13 -10.84
C ALA A 164 -16.04 35.27 -9.73
N ILE A 165 -15.76 34.20 -8.97
CA ILE A 165 -14.72 34.20 -7.93
C ILE A 165 -13.34 34.42 -8.54
N VAL A 166 -13.01 33.75 -9.65
CA VAL A 166 -11.73 33.92 -10.35
C VAL A 166 -11.55 35.36 -10.84
N VAL A 167 -12.59 35.97 -11.41
CA VAL A 167 -12.55 37.36 -11.85
C VAL A 167 -12.37 38.29 -10.64
N LEU A 168 -13.10 38.08 -9.55
CA LEU A 168 -13.01 38.92 -8.35
C LEU A 168 -11.62 38.86 -7.69
N LEU A 169 -10.99 37.67 -7.67
CA LEU A 169 -9.62 37.47 -7.20
C LEU A 169 -8.56 38.03 -8.16
N SER A 170 -8.90 38.27 -9.43
CA SER A 170 -7.99 38.87 -10.41
C SER A 170 -7.92 40.40 -10.31
N PHE A 171 -8.81 41.02 -9.53
CA PHE A 171 -8.84 42.47 -9.26
C PHE A 171 -8.37 42.83 -7.84
N LEU A 172 -7.86 41.85 -7.08
CA LEU A 172 -7.25 41.98 -5.75
C LEU A 172 -5.73 41.88 -5.87
#